data_AF-A0A7S2XX31-F1
#
_entry.id   AF-A0A7S2XX31-F1
#
_cell.length_a   1.000
_cell.length_b   1.000
_cell.length_c   1.000
_cell.angle_alpha   90.00
_cell.angle_beta   90.00
_cell.angle_gamma   90.00
#
_symmetry.space_group_name_H-M   'P 1'
#
loop_
_entity.id
_entity.type
_entity.pdbx_description
1 polymer ?
#
loop_
_entity_poly.entity_id
_entity_poly.type
_entity_poly.pdbx_seq_one_letter_code
_entity_poly.pdbx_strand_id
1 'polypeptide(L)'
;GRGRSSGPGKLRWGVGKLIAHSPMRPRVVPFAHAGMESLIPQDPISGKSRFGHEDPLRVLVRFGQELHFDDLIEEHEAKHGKLWTYNALPNNSNFHRKWNSSAAEYQLYSKIADRIEQHLEVLSTNVVEEHSQKTMDNGWQHPIKWWA
;
A
#
# COMPACT_ATOMS: atom_id res chain seq x y z
N GLY A 1 18.64 -15.92 4.14
CA GLY A 1 18.61 -14.63 4.83
C GLY A 1 17.56 -13.75 4.19
N ARG A 2 16.63 -13.19 4.98
CA ARG A 2 15.71 -12.13 4.51
C ARG A 2 15.95 -10.93 5.40
N GLY A 3 16.77 -9.99 4.92
CA GLY A 3 16.87 -8.68 5.52
C GLY A 3 15.51 -8.01 5.49
N ARG A 4 15.02 -7.59 6.66
CA ARG A 4 13.87 -6.68 6.77
C ARG A 4 14.31 -5.36 6.15
N SER A 5 13.65 -4.93 5.09
CA SER A 5 13.80 -3.57 4.57
C SER A 5 12.92 -2.67 5.41
N SER A 6 13.51 -1.61 5.96
CA SER A 6 12.87 -0.56 6.77
C SER A 6 12.00 0.40 5.94
N GLY A 7 11.44 -0.06 4.81
CA GLY A 7 10.54 0.71 3.96
C GLY A 7 9.08 0.23 4.07
N PRO A 8 8.11 1.01 3.56
CA PRO A 8 6.76 0.49 3.36
C PRO A 8 6.86 -0.81 2.56
N GLY A 9 6.24 -1.88 3.05
CA GLY A 9 6.32 -3.19 2.41
C GLY A 9 5.88 -3.09 0.94
N LYS A 10 6.64 -3.71 0.03
CA LYS A 10 6.35 -3.65 -1.41
C LYS A 10 4.95 -4.17 -1.71
N LEU A 11 4.16 -3.39 -2.43
CA LEU A 11 2.90 -3.81 -3.01
C LEU A 11 3.17 -4.93 -4.01
N ARG A 12 2.32 -5.95 -3.95
CA ARG A 12 2.38 -7.05 -4.90
C ARG A 12 1.65 -6.64 -6.17
N TRP A 13 2.13 -7.12 -7.32
CA TRP A 13 1.51 -6.92 -8.64
C TRP A 13 0.01 -7.29 -8.69
N GLY A 14 -0.49 -8.11 -7.75
CA GLY A 14 -1.90 -8.43 -7.63
C GLY A 14 -2.81 -7.20 -7.48
N VAL A 15 -2.34 -6.12 -6.86
CA VAL A 15 -3.08 -4.85 -6.77
C VAL A 15 -3.25 -4.24 -8.16
N GLY A 16 -2.17 -4.17 -8.94
CA GLY A 16 -2.22 -3.69 -10.32
C GLY A 16 -3.17 -4.48 -11.20
N LYS A 17 -3.23 -5.80 -10.99
CA LYS A 17 -4.17 -6.68 -11.68
C LYS A 17 -5.63 -6.41 -11.35
N LEU A 18 -5.96 -6.19 -10.08
CA LEU A 18 -7.32 -5.85 -9.65
C LEU A 18 -7.78 -4.53 -10.25
N ILE A 19 -6.90 -3.53 -10.30
CA ILE A 19 -7.19 -2.22 -10.91
C ILE A 19 -7.42 -2.38 -12.42
N ALA A 20 -6.51 -3.07 -13.12
CA ALA A 20 -6.55 -3.23 -14.57
C ALA A 20 -7.80 -3.95 -15.09
N HIS A 21 -8.29 -4.95 -14.34
CA HIS A 21 -9.48 -5.72 -14.73
C HIS A 21 -10.76 -5.28 -14.03
N SER A 22 -10.73 -4.19 -13.28
CA SER A 22 -11.94 -3.67 -12.64
C SER A 22 -12.98 -3.30 -13.72
N PRO A 23 -14.25 -3.70 -13.58
CA PRO A 23 -15.30 -3.34 -14.54
C PRO A 23 -15.53 -1.82 -14.64
N MET A 24 -15.17 -1.09 -13.59
CA MET A 24 -15.11 0.37 -13.57
C MET A 24 -13.73 0.81 -13.10
N ARG A 25 -13.09 1.73 -13.82
CA ARG A 25 -11.74 2.21 -13.48
C ARG A 25 -11.75 2.84 -12.08
N PRO A 26 -11.04 2.26 -11.09
CA PRO A 26 -11.09 2.75 -9.73
C PRO A 26 -10.21 4.00 -9.56
N ARG A 27 -10.69 4.92 -8.74
CA ARG A 27 -9.90 6.01 -8.17
C ARG A 27 -9.14 5.43 -6.97
N VAL A 28 -7.81 5.54 -6.93
CA VAL A 28 -7.01 4.98 -5.83
C VAL A 28 -6.49 6.10 -4.96
N VAL A 29 -6.79 6.06 -3.67
CA VAL A 29 -6.32 7.05 -2.69
C VAL A 29 -5.33 6.35 -1.74
N PRO A 30 -4.01 6.57 -1.87
CA PRO A 30 -3.04 6.05 -0.92
C PRO A 30 -3.20 6.75 0.42
N PHE A 31 -2.95 6.04 1.52
CA PHE A 31 -2.87 6.63 2.85
C PHE A 31 -1.71 6.00 3.62
N ALA A 32 -1.13 6.78 4.53
CA ALA A 32 -0.08 6.33 5.43
C ALA A 32 -0.38 6.74 6.86
N HIS A 33 0.24 6.06 7.82
CA HIS A 33 0.05 6.31 9.24
C HIS A 33 1.36 6.25 10.02
N ALA A 34 1.40 6.90 11.19
CA ALA A 34 2.47 6.78 12.18
C ALA A 34 1.88 6.66 13.59
N GLY A 35 2.56 5.93 14.48
CA GLY A 35 2.13 5.69 15.87
C GLY A 35 1.16 4.52 16.05
N MET A 36 0.87 3.74 15.00
CA MET A 36 0.03 2.53 15.07
C MET A 36 0.73 1.38 15.80
N GLU A 37 2.05 1.33 15.75
CA GLU A 37 2.92 0.36 16.42
C GLU A 37 2.77 0.41 17.95
N SER A 38 2.38 1.57 18.48
CA SER A 38 2.08 1.75 19.89
C SER A 38 0.69 1.24 20.26
N LEU A 39 -0.22 0.95 19.33
CA LEU A 39 -1.56 0.46 19.70
C LEU A 39 -1.53 -0.94 20.32
N ILE A 40 -0.64 -1.81 19.82
CA ILE A 40 -0.45 -3.17 20.31
C ILE A 40 1.05 -3.48 20.26
N PRO A 41 1.84 -2.99 21.24
CA PRO A 41 3.27 -3.24 21.26
C PRO A 41 3.52 -4.73 21.31
N GLN A 42 4.42 -5.18 20.44
CA GLN A 42 4.91 -6.56 20.48
C GLN A 42 6.17 -6.61 21.32
N ASP A 43 6.25 -7.59 22.22
CA ASP A 43 7.50 -7.92 22.89
C ASP A 43 8.55 -8.34 21.84
N PRO A 44 9.73 -7.70 21.81
CA PRO A 44 10.69 -7.89 20.73
C PRO A 44 11.34 -9.27 20.72
N ILE A 45 11.28 -10.02 21.82
CA ILE A 45 11.88 -11.35 21.96
C ILE A 45 10.84 -12.44 21.67
N SER A 46 9.65 -12.31 22.25
CA SER A 46 8.59 -13.32 22.17
C SER A 46 7.57 -13.07 21.08
N GLY A 47 7.52 -11.86 20.50
CA GLY A 47 6.54 -11.45 19.51
C GLY A 47 5.09 -11.47 20.03
N LYS A 48 4.91 -11.41 21.35
CA LYS A 48 3.59 -11.39 22.00
C LYS A 48 3.13 -9.96 22.23
N SER A 49 1.84 -9.72 21.97
CA SER A 49 1.19 -8.44 22.26
C SER A 49 1.23 -8.14 23.76
N ARG A 50 1.67 -6.94 24.13
CA ARG A 50 1.50 -6.37 25.47
C ARG A 50 0.21 -5.54 25.46
N PHE A 51 -0.72 -5.88 26.34
CA PHE A 51 -1.97 -5.15 26.52
C PHE A 51 -1.86 -4.30 27.79
N GLY A 52 -2.16 -3.00 27.69
CA GLY A 52 -2.05 -2.02 28.77
C GLY A 52 -1.03 -0.94 28.45
N HIS A 53 -1.51 0.22 28.02
CA HIS A 53 -0.70 1.43 27.88
C HIS A 53 -1.01 2.40 29.02
N GLU A 54 0.03 2.92 29.66
CA GLU A 54 -0.09 4.07 30.58
C GLU A 54 -0.04 5.41 29.82
N ASP A 55 0.55 5.43 28.62
CA ASP A 55 0.69 6.62 27.79
C ASP A 55 -0.47 6.82 26.79
N PRO A 56 -0.86 8.08 26.49
CA PRO A 56 -1.88 8.37 25.50
C PRO A 56 -1.42 7.98 24.09
N LEU A 57 -2.16 7.07 23.48
CA LEU A 57 -1.93 6.59 22.12
C LEU A 57 -2.24 7.70 21.10
N ARG A 58 -1.24 8.04 20.27
CA ARG A 58 -1.37 9.05 19.22
C ARG A 58 -1.03 8.46 17.87
N VAL A 59 -2.06 8.28 17.05
CA VAL A 59 -1.93 7.85 15.66
C VAL A 59 -2.16 9.05 14.75
N LEU A 60 -1.23 9.30 13.84
CA LEU A 60 -1.43 10.23 12.74
C LEU A 60 -1.74 9.43 11.48
N VAL A 61 -2.79 9.82 10.76
CA VAL A 61 -3.15 9.25 9.45
C VAL A 61 -3.22 10.39 8.43
N ARG A 62 -2.62 10.20 7.26
CA ARG A 62 -2.75 11.12 6.12
C ARG A 62 -3.17 10.38 4.87
N PHE A 63 -4.04 11.02 4.12
CA PHE A 63 -4.45 10.59 2.79
C PHE A 63 -3.64 11.38 1.76
N GLY A 64 -3.12 10.67 0.77
CA GLY A 64 -2.44 11.27 -0.38
C GLY A 64 -3.42 11.76 -1.43
N GLN A 65 -2.84 12.18 -2.56
CA GLN A 65 -3.63 12.55 -3.73
C GLN A 65 -4.25 11.32 -4.39
N GLU A 66 -5.39 11.54 -5.01
CA GLU A 66 -6.03 10.54 -5.84
C GLU A 66 -5.19 10.19 -7.06
N LEU A 67 -5.10 8.89 -7.35
CA LEU A 67 -4.39 8.34 -8.48
C LEU A 67 -5.36 7.77 -9.52
N HIS A 68 -5.03 8.07 -10.77
CA HIS A 68 -5.66 7.53 -11.97
C HIS A 68 -4.66 6.66 -12.73
N PHE A 69 -5.18 5.72 -13.51
CA PHE A 69 -4.38 4.77 -14.30
C PHE A 69 -4.92 4.59 -15.72
N ASP A 70 -5.84 5.46 -16.13
CA ASP A 70 -6.42 5.51 -17.46
C ASP A 70 -5.33 5.56 -18.53
N ASP A 71 -4.29 6.36 -18.30
CA ASP A 71 -3.13 6.50 -19.18
C ASP A 71 -2.37 5.18 -19.37
N LEU A 72 -2.06 4.46 -18.28
CA LEU A 72 -1.33 3.19 -18.35
C LEU A 72 -2.17 2.09 -19.02
N ILE A 73 -3.48 2.06 -18.71
CA ILE A 73 -4.41 1.08 -19.25
C ILE A 73 -4.62 1.34 -20.75
N GLU A 74 -4.85 2.59 -21.15
CA GLU A 74 -5.05 2.96 -22.56
C GLU A 74 -3.80 2.73 -23.39
N GLU A 75 -2.61 3.06 -22.87
CA GLU A 75 -1.34 2.77 -23.53
C GLU A 75 -1.17 1.26 -23.78
N HIS A 76 -1.51 0.44 -22.78
CA HIS A 76 -1.45 -1.01 -22.91
C HIS A 76 -2.46 -1.53 -23.94
N GLU A 77 -3.71 -1.07 -23.86
CA GLU A 77 -4.78 -1.52 -24.75
C GLU A 77 -4.53 -1.13 -26.21
N ALA A 78 -3.94 0.04 -26.45
CA ALA A 78 -3.55 0.47 -27.80
C ALA A 78 -2.49 -0.45 -28.42
N LYS A 79 -1.61 -1.07 -27.60
CA LYS A 79 -0.52 -1.93 -28.06
C LYS A 79 -0.88 -3.41 -28.13
N HIS A 80 -1.72 -3.89 -27.20
CA HIS A 80 -1.95 -5.32 -26.96
C HIS A 80 -3.41 -5.74 -27.13
N GLY A 81 -4.32 -4.79 -27.38
CA GLY A 81 -5.76 -5.04 -27.46
C GLY A 81 -6.46 -4.84 -26.11
N LYS A 82 -7.80 -4.87 -26.14
CA LYS A 82 -8.65 -4.62 -24.95
C LYS A 82 -8.39 -5.64 -23.84
N LEU A 83 -8.24 -5.13 -22.61
CA LEU A 83 -8.19 -5.98 -21.44
C LEU A 83 -9.56 -6.60 -21.20
N TRP A 84 -9.58 -7.83 -20.69
CA TRP A 84 -10.83 -8.39 -20.18
C TRP A 84 -11.19 -7.69 -18.86
N THR A 85 -12.48 -7.56 -18.59
CA THR A 85 -12.98 -7.00 -17.33
C THR A 85 -13.59 -8.11 -16.48
N TYR A 86 -13.37 -8.03 -15.17
CA TYR A 86 -14.01 -8.92 -14.22
C TYR A 86 -15.53 -8.72 -14.27
N ASN A 87 -16.24 -9.85 -14.37
CA ASN A 87 -17.69 -9.89 -14.31
C ASN A 87 -18.09 -10.96 -13.29
N ALA A 88 -18.81 -10.57 -12.25
CA ALA A 88 -19.21 -11.41 -11.13
C ALA A 88 -20.36 -12.40 -11.46
N LEU A 89 -20.77 -12.51 -12.73
CA LEU A 89 -21.90 -13.37 -13.09
C LEU A 89 -21.62 -14.86 -12.79
N PRO A 90 -22.58 -15.57 -12.16
CA PRO A 90 -22.36 -16.86 -11.48
C PRO A 90 -21.99 -18.07 -12.37
N ASN A 91 -22.10 -17.99 -13.69
CA ASN A 91 -21.94 -19.15 -14.60
C ASN A 91 -20.72 -19.07 -15.54
N ASN A 92 -19.65 -18.41 -15.15
CA ASN A 92 -18.44 -18.35 -15.98
C ASN A 92 -17.47 -19.49 -15.63
N SER A 93 -17.73 -20.69 -16.14
CA SER A 93 -16.86 -21.88 -15.98
C SER A 93 -15.42 -21.70 -16.46
N ASN A 94 -15.13 -20.64 -17.23
CA ASN A 94 -13.80 -20.25 -17.70
C ASN A 94 -13.12 -19.17 -16.83
N PHE A 95 -13.64 -18.90 -15.63
CA PHE A 95 -13.13 -17.85 -14.74
C PHE A 95 -11.61 -17.97 -14.50
N HIS A 96 -11.14 -19.14 -14.10
CA HIS A 96 -9.73 -19.35 -13.77
C HIS A 96 -8.78 -19.13 -14.95
N ARG A 97 -9.21 -19.43 -16.18
CA ARG A 97 -8.37 -19.24 -17.38
C ARG A 97 -8.15 -17.75 -17.69
N LYS A 98 -9.13 -16.90 -17.35
CA LYS A 98 -9.02 -15.44 -17.51
C LYS A 98 -8.04 -14.81 -16.52
N TRP A 99 -7.76 -15.48 -15.40
CA TRP A 99 -6.72 -15.02 -14.45
C TRP A 99 -5.30 -15.39 -14.86
N ASN A 100 -5.08 -16.05 -15.99
CA ASN A 100 -3.73 -16.17 -16.54
C ASN A 100 -3.37 -14.87 -17.27
N SER A 101 -2.22 -14.28 -16.93
CA SER A 101 -1.76 -13.03 -17.53
C SER A 101 -0.53 -13.26 -18.40
N SER A 102 -0.51 -12.56 -19.51
CA SER A 102 0.64 -12.44 -20.42
C SER A 102 1.78 -11.64 -19.77
N ALA A 103 2.98 -11.74 -20.34
CA ALA A 103 4.12 -10.93 -19.89
C ALA A 103 3.86 -9.41 -19.99
N ALA A 104 3.16 -8.98 -21.05
CA ALA A 104 2.81 -7.57 -21.24
C ALA A 104 1.83 -7.07 -20.16
N GLU A 105 0.87 -7.91 -19.75
CA GLU A 105 -0.05 -7.60 -18.66
C GLU A 105 0.69 -7.50 -17.31
N TYR A 106 1.66 -8.39 -17.04
CA TYR A 106 2.49 -8.27 -15.83
C TYR A 106 3.28 -6.96 -15.79
N GLN A 107 3.77 -6.47 -16.93
CA GLN A 107 4.43 -5.16 -17.01
C GLN A 107 3.46 -4.03 -16.68
N LEU A 108 2.22 -4.07 -17.18
CA LEU A 108 1.19 -3.11 -16.81
C LEU A 108 0.93 -3.13 -15.30
N TYR A 109 0.75 -4.32 -14.71
CA TYR A 109 0.48 -4.43 -13.27
C TYR A 109 1.62 -3.90 -12.41
N SER A 110 2.87 -4.15 -12.82
CA SER A 110 4.04 -3.57 -12.16
C SER A 110 3.98 -2.05 -12.22
N LYS A 111 3.80 -1.46 -13.41
CA LYS A 111 3.73 0.01 -13.56
C LYS A 111 2.64 0.64 -12.67
N ILE A 112 1.47 -0.01 -12.55
CA ILE A 112 0.40 0.45 -11.65
C ILE A 112 0.85 0.38 -10.19
N ALA A 113 1.39 -0.76 -9.76
CA ALA A 113 1.88 -0.94 -8.40
C ALA A 113 3.00 0.06 -8.06
N ASP A 114 3.99 0.20 -8.94
CA ASP A 114 5.13 1.11 -8.80
C ASP A 114 4.66 2.56 -8.64
N ARG A 115 3.66 2.99 -9.41
CA ARG A 115 3.08 4.34 -9.26
C ARG A 115 2.44 4.54 -7.88
N ILE A 116 1.74 3.55 -7.35
CA ILE A 116 1.15 3.63 -6.01
C ILE A 116 2.24 3.66 -4.94
N GLU A 117 3.27 2.81 -5.09
CA GLU A 117 4.41 2.75 -4.17
C GLU A 117 5.15 4.09 -4.09
N GLN A 118 5.42 4.73 -5.21
CA GLN A 118 6.08 6.05 -5.24
C GLN A 118 5.30 7.10 -4.43
N HIS A 119 3.97 7.10 -4.52
CA HIS A 119 3.14 8.03 -3.75
C HIS A 119 3.07 7.66 -2.26
N LEU A 120 3.04 6.36 -1.95
CA LEU A 120 3.07 5.87 -0.57
C LEU A 120 4.40 6.16 0.11
N GLU A 121 5.53 6.07 -0.60
CA GLU A 121 6.86 6.36 -0.06
C GLU A 121 6.97 7.81 0.39
N VAL A 122 6.62 8.76 -0.50
CA VAL A 122 6.59 10.19 -0.17
C VAL A 122 5.63 10.47 0.99
N LEU A 123 4.43 9.91 0.95
CA LEU A 123 3.42 10.12 1.99
C LEU A 123 3.86 9.55 3.35
N SER A 124 4.49 8.38 3.36
CA SER A 124 4.96 7.72 4.59
C SER A 124 6.06 8.53 5.27
N THR A 125 7.03 9.03 4.50
CA THR A 125 8.09 9.90 5.02
C THR A 125 7.52 11.14 5.69
N ASN A 126 6.62 11.85 5.00
CA ASN A 126 5.98 13.06 5.53
C ASN A 126 5.18 12.79 6.82
N VAL A 127 4.46 11.67 6.88
CA VAL A 127 3.66 11.31 8.06
C VAL A 127 4.52 10.99 9.28
N VAL A 128 5.66 10.31 9.07
CA VAL A 128 6.60 9.99 10.16
C VAL A 128 7.27 11.26 10.68
N GLU A 129 7.71 12.14 9.80
CA GLU A 129 8.30 13.43 10.18
C GLU A 129 7.29 14.31 10.95
N GLU A 130 6.06 14.42 10.44
CA GLU A 130 5.02 15.21 11.09
C GLU A 130 4.64 14.65 12.47
N HIS A 131 4.52 13.32 12.59
CA HIS A 131 4.23 12.66 13.86
C HIS A 131 5.36 12.89 14.87
N SER A 132 6.61 12.81 14.43
CA SER A 132 7.79 13.06 15.26
C SER A 132 7.82 14.51 15.77
N GLN A 133 7.61 15.49 14.89
CA GLN A 133 7.56 16.90 15.26
C GLN A 133 6.44 17.19 16.27
N LYS A 134 5.24 16.67 16.02
CA LYS A 134 4.10 16.80 16.94
C LYS A 134 4.35 16.16 18.30
N THR A 135 5.16 15.11 18.35
CA THR A 135 5.53 14.47 19.61
C THR A 135 6.52 15.34 20.40
N MET A 136 7.50 15.97 19.72
CA MET A 136 8.48 16.87 20.32
C MET A 136 7.88 18.20 20.81
N ASP A 137 7.01 18.83 20.01
CA ASP A 137 6.39 20.13 20.34
C ASP A 137 5.47 20.07 21.56
N ASN A 138 4.93 18.89 21.87
CA ASN A 138 4.10 18.67 23.04
C ASN A 138 4.92 18.40 24.32
N GLY A 139 6.25 18.58 24.28
CA GLY A 139 7.13 18.50 25.46
C GLY A 139 7.52 17.09 25.90
N TRP A 140 7.30 16.07 25.07
CA TRP A 140 7.63 14.68 25.40
C TRP A 140 8.96 14.27 24.77
N GLN A 141 10.03 14.24 25.57
CA GLN A 141 11.28 13.60 25.19
C GLN A 141 11.18 12.10 25.48
N HIS A 142 10.77 11.32 24.49
CA HIS A 142 11.18 9.92 24.42
C HIS A 142 12.19 9.77 23.28
N PRO A 143 13.40 9.24 23.54
CA PRO A 143 14.32 8.91 22.46
C PRO A 143 13.67 7.79 21.64
N ILE A 144 13.20 8.13 20.44
CA ILE A 144 12.78 7.13 19.45
C ILE A 144 14.03 6.33 19.10
N LYS A 145 14.20 5.17 19.74
CA LYS A 145 15.24 4.19 19.37
C LYS A 145 14.76 3.44 18.14
N TRP A 146 15.13 3.93 16.97
CA TRP A 146 15.07 3.17 15.73
C TRP A 146 16.15 2.06 15.79
N TRP A 147 15.74 0.80 15.87
CA TRP A 147 16.64 -0.33 15.64
C TRP A 147 16.57 -0.69 14.15
N ALA A 148 17.74 -0.72 13.51
CA ALA A 148 17.97 -1.13 12.12
C ALA A 148 17.82 -2.65 11.92
#